data_AF-A0A7W1KRE8-F1
#
_entry.id   AF-A0A7W1KRE8-F1
#
_cell.length_a   1.000
_cell.length_b   1.000
_cell.length_c   1.000
_cell.angle_alpha   90.00
_cell.angle_beta   90.00
_cell.angle_gamma   90.00
#
_symmetry.space_group_name_H-M   'P 1'
#
loop_
_entity.id
_entity.type
_entity.pdbx_description
1 polymer ?
#
loop_
_entity_poly.entity_id
_entity_poly.type
_entity_poly.pdbx_seq_one_letter_code
_entity_poly.pdbx_strand_id
1 'polypeptide(L)'
;MKSVLLLVLLFSSAAVTFGQDADAKAQQLAKDVWKASGGQSWSNVKRLRFTFVVEQDGNRLASAEHDWDVLAGTDHVKWKDKDVTVTLAAPAEDEASEGAYARWTNDSYWLLAPLKVLDPGVKLAYEGAKEMDGVSCETLRMSFEQVGLTPGDQYILYVDPQTKLVRSWDYSSGAEPMMHGTWEKYQTFGGLQLAMEHNFDGKMIRFENVEVIAGQ
;
A
#
# COMPACT_ATOMS: atom_id res chain seq x y z
N MET A 1 -13.99 -69.50 -1.56
CA MET A 1 -13.92 -68.46 -0.51
C MET A 1 -12.60 -67.72 -0.67
N LYS A 2 -12.61 -66.48 -1.17
CA LYS A 2 -11.42 -65.64 -1.31
C LYS A 2 -11.55 -64.48 -0.32
N SER A 3 -10.70 -64.47 0.69
CA SER A 3 -10.58 -63.39 1.65
C SER A 3 -9.95 -62.16 0.98
N VAL A 4 -10.59 -61.00 1.11
CA VAL A 4 -10.04 -59.70 0.71
C VAL A 4 -9.48 -59.03 1.96
N LEU A 5 -8.18 -58.73 1.92
CA LEU A 5 -7.44 -58.02 2.96
C LEU A 5 -7.63 -56.51 2.73
N LEU A 6 -8.20 -55.81 3.72
CA LEU A 6 -8.41 -54.36 3.69
C LEU A 6 -7.13 -53.67 4.21
N LEU A 7 -6.40 -53.00 3.32
CA LEU A 7 -5.23 -52.19 3.67
C LEU A 7 -5.72 -50.76 3.98
N VAL A 8 -5.67 -50.36 5.25
CA VAL A 8 -5.95 -48.97 5.67
C VAL A 8 -4.65 -48.18 5.55
N LEU A 9 -4.58 -47.30 4.55
CA LEU A 9 -3.53 -46.30 4.41
C LEU A 9 -3.86 -45.09 5.28
N LEU A 10 -3.12 -44.93 6.38
CA LEU A 10 -3.09 -43.71 7.19
C LEU A 10 -2.21 -42.67 6.47
N PHE A 11 -2.83 -41.67 5.84
CA PHE A 11 -2.13 -40.48 5.36
C PHE A 11 -1.93 -39.50 6.53
N SER A 12 -0.69 -39.34 6.99
CA SER A 12 -0.30 -38.28 7.94
C SER A 12 -0.33 -36.92 7.26
N SER A 13 -1.25 -36.05 7.69
CA SER A 13 -1.51 -34.70 7.16
C SER A 13 -0.57 -33.62 7.74
N ALA A 14 0.75 -33.84 7.77
CA ALA A 14 1.69 -32.89 8.39
C ALA A 14 2.06 -31.67 7.52
N ALA A 15 1.70 -31.67 6.23
CA ALA A 15 2.05 -30.59 5.30
C ALA A 15 1.01 -29.45 5.23
N VAL A 16 -0.18 -29.63 5.81
CA VAL A 16 -1.27 -28.63 5.73
C VAL A 16 -1.12 -27.52 6.78
N THR A 17 -0.41 -27.77 7.88
CA THR A 17 -0.31 -26.82 9.01
C THR A 17 0.64 -25.65 8.75
N PHE A 18 1.78 -25.87 8.09
CA PHE A 18 2.78 -24.81 7.85
C PHE A 18 2.25 -23.67 6.94
N GLY A 19 1.45 -23.98 5.92
CA GLY A 19 0.84 -22.97 5.05
C GLY A 19 -0.23 -22.15 5.78
N GLN A 20 -1.06 -22.81 6.59
CA GLN A 20 -2.12 -22.15 7.35
C GLN A 20 -1.57 -21.16 8.40
N ASP A 21 -0.47 -21.50 9.06
CA ASP A 21 0.17 -20.64 10.06
C ASP A 21 0.81 -19.39 9.42
N ALA A 22 1.44 -19.54 8.25
CA ALA A 22 2.02 -18.43 7.49
C ALA A 22 0.94 -17.48 6.97
N ASP A 23 -0.16 -18.02 6.44
CA ASP A 23 -1.32 -17.23 5.99
C ASP A 23 -1.95 -16.47 7.17
N ALA A 24 -2.14 -17.13 8.31
CA ALA A 24 -2.67 -16.49 9.51
C ALA A 24 -1.75 -15.36 10.01
N LYS A 25 -0.43 -15.56 9.97
CA LYS A 25 0.54 -14.53 10.37
C LYS A 25 0.55 -13.35 9.40
N ALA A 26 0.49 -13.60 8.10
CA ALA A 26 0.39 -12.54 7.08
C ALA A 26 -0.86 -11.68 7.30
N GLN A 27 -2.01 -12.33 7.52
CA GLN A 27 -3.28 -11.66 7.80
C GLN A 27 -3.25 -10.86 9.10
N GLN A 28 -2.63 -11.40 10.16
CA GLN A 28 -2.49 -10.66 11.42
C GLN A 28 -1.58 -9.44 11.27
N LEU A 29 -0.44 -9.59 10.60
CA LEU A 29 0.49 -8.48 10.37
C LEU A 29 -0.16 -7.37 9.52
N ALA A 30 -0.91 -7.72 8.48
CA ALA A 30 -1.66 -6.75 7.68
C ALA A 30 -2.70 -5.97 8.50
N LYS A 31 -3.42 -6.65 9.42
CA LYS A 31 -4.36 -5.99 10.35
C LYS A 31 -3.64 -5.04 11.30
N ASP A 32 -2.48 -5.44 11.80
CA ASP A 32 -1.67 -4.60 12.68
C ASP A 32 -1.18 -3.34 11.95
N VAL A 33 -0.67 -3.49 10.72
CA VAL A 33 -0.26 -2.38 9.86
C VAL A 33 -1.42 -1.44 9.56
N TRP A 34 -2.55 -1.98 9.10
CA TRP A 34 -3.75 -1.22 8.80
C TRP A 34 -4.23 -0.42 10.01
N LYS A 35 -4.27 -1.07 11.19
CA LYS A 35 -4.70 -0.43 12.44
C LYS A 35 -3.73 0.66 12.88
N ALA A 36 -2.43 0.39 12.89
CA ALA A 36 -1.41 1.36 13.29
C ALA A 36 -1.35 2.57 12.35
N SER A 37 -1.69 2.37 11.08
CA SER A 37 -1.79 3.43 10.08
C SER A 37 -3.05 4.28 10.23
N GLY A 38 -3.94 3.93 11.17
CA GLY A 38 -5.17 4.67 11.45
C GLY A 38 -6.39 4.21 10.64
N GLY A 39 -6.40 2.98 10.12
CA GLY A 39 -7.48 2.47 9.27
C GLY A 39 -8.87 2.54 9.91
N GLN A 40 -8.97 2.47 11.24
CA GLN A 40 -10.23 2.65 11.96
C GLN A 40 -10.83 4.05 11.77
N SER A 41 -9.98 5.06 11.54
CA SER A 41 -10.38 6.46 11.31
C SER A 41 -10.79 6.70 9.85
N TRP A 42 -10.47 5.80 8.92
CA TRP A 42 -10.69 6.01 7.48
C TRP A 42 -12.16 6.30 7.14
N SER A 43 -13.09 5.59 7.79
CA SER A 43 -14.54 5.80 7.58
C SER A 43 -15.03 7.21 7.92
N ASN A 44 -14.25 7.98 8.69
CA ASN A 44 -14.57 9.37 9.04
C ASN A 44 -13.95 10.38 8.07
N VAL A 45 -13.01 9.97 7.21
CA VAL A 45 -12.33 10.88 6.27
C VAL A 45 -13.30 11.31 5.18
N LYS A 46 -13.53 12.62 5.08
CA LYS A 46 -14.43 13.24 4.08
C LYS A 46 -13.66 13.80 2.90
N ARG A 47 -12.47 14.35 3.17
CA ARG A 47 -11.62 14.99 2.16
C ARG A 47 -10.15 14.80 2.53
N LEU A 48 -9.33 14.53 1.53
CA LEU A 48 -7.88 14.41 1.67
C LEU A 48 -7.22 15.29 0.61
N ARG A 49 -6.45 16.28 1.06
CA ARG A 49 -5.61 17.11 0.19
C ARG A 49 -4.17 16.76 0.41
N PHE A 50 -3.41 16.76 -0.67
CA PHE A 50 -1.95 16.61 -0.63
C PHE A 50 -1.34 17.04 -1.97
N THR A 51 -0.06 17.32 -1.95
CA THR A 51 0.76 17.48 -3.15
C THR A 51 1.78 16.34 -3.19
N PHE A 52 1.70 15.50 -4.21
CA PHE A 52 2.72 14.50 -4.52
C PHE A 52 3.89 15.18 -5.22
N VAL A 53 5.11 14.91 -4.77
CA VAL A 53 6.32 15.58 -5.26
C VAL A 53 7.42 14.55 -5.47
N VAL A 54 8.07 14.60 -6.62
CA VAL A 54 9.30 13.83 -6.87
C VAL A 54 10.46 14.79 -6.94
N GLU A 55 11.49 14.54 -6.14
CA GLU A 55 12.72 15.31 -6.08
C GLU A 55 13.94 14.41 -6.29
N GLN A 56 14.99 14.99 -6.86
CA GLN A 56 16.31 14.38 -6.91
C GLN A 56 17.36 15.48 -6.87
N ASP A 57 18.36 15.33 -6.00
CA ASP A 57 19.46 16.31 -5.85
C ASP A 57 18.97 17.75 -5.61
N GLY A 58 17.87 17.90 -4.85
CA GLY A 58 17.24 19.19 -4.54
C GLY A 58 16.40 19.81 -5.66
N ASN A 59 16.27 19.14 -6.81
CA ASN A 59 15.44 19.59 -7.92
C ASN A 59 14.08 18.87 -7.91
N ARG A 60 12.98 19.64 -7.96
CA ARG A 60 11.64 19.10 -8.16
C ARG A 60 11.48 18.64 -9.61
N LEU A 61 11.40 17.32 -9.80
CA LEU A 61 11.26 16.66 -11.10
C LEU A 61 9.80 16.58 -11.56
N ALA A 62 8.88 16.37 -10.62
CA ALA A 62 7.46 16.28 -10.89
C ALA A 62 6.64 16.69 -9.67
N SER A 63 5.42 17.17 -9.90
CA SER A 63 4.46 17.42 -8.84
C SER A 63 3.02 17.32 -9.36
N ALA A 64 2.12 16.83 -8.51
CA ALA A 64 0.68 16.88 -8.71
C ALA A 64 -0.01 17.27 -7.39
N GLU A 65 -0.94 18.21 -7.46
CA GLU A 65 -1.82 18.57 -6.34
C GLU A 65 -3.11 17.78 -6.46
N HIS A 66 -3.61 17.32 -5.32
CA HIS A 66 -4.84 16.56 -5.18
C HIS A 66 -5.76 17.23 -4.16
N ASP A 67 -7.03 17.35 -4.52
CA ASP A 67 -8.11 17.71 -3.61
C ASP A 67 -9.22 16.65 -3.72
N TRP A 68 -8.99 15.54 -3.00
CA TRP A 68 -9.81 14.34 -3.08
C TRP A 68 -11.01 14.44 -2.15
N ASP A 69 -12.20 14.57 -2.73
CA ASP A 69 -13.48 14.43 -2.03
C ASP A 69 -13.88 12.95 -1.95
N VAL A 70 -13.66 12.36 -0.78
CA VAL A 70 -13.88 10.93 -0.53
C VAL A 70 -15.37 10.60 -0.58
N LEU A 71 -16.23 11.52 -0.15
CA LEU A 71 -17.68 11.29 -0.13
C LEU A 71 -18.30 11.40 -1.52
N ALA A 72 -17.87 12.39 -2.30
CA ALA A 72 -18.33 12.57 -3.67
C ALA A 72 -17.71 11.55 -4.64
N GLY A 73 -16.62 10.89 -4.24
CA GLY A 73 -15.89 9.97 -5.12
C GLY A 73 -15.23 10.69 -6.28
N THR A 74 -14.72 11.90 -6.04
CA THR A 74 -14.10 12.75 -7.06
C THR A 74 -12.75 13.27 -6.57
N ASP A 75 -11.78 13.41 -7.47
CA ASP A 75 -10.52 14.07 -7.18
C ASP A 75 -10.29 15.25 -8.13
N HIS A 76 -9.89 16.38 -7.59
CA HIS A 76 -9.46 17.53 -8.36
C HIS A 76 -7.93 17.55 -8.40
N VAL A 77 -7.39 17.29 -9.60
CA VAL A 77 -5.96 17.07 -9.80
C VAL A 77 -5.36 18.19 -10.65
N LYS A 78 -4.24 18.76 -10.19
CA LYS A 78 -3.45 19.73 -10.95
C LYS A 78 -2.03 19.26 -11.14
N TRP A 79 -1.54 19.25 -12.37
CA TRP A 79 -0.15 18.91 -12.69
C TRP A 79 0.26 19.57 -14.00
N LYS A 80 1.49 20.10 -14.06
CA LYS A 80 1.96 20.86 -15.24
C LYS A 80 0.94 21.96 -15.64
N ASP A 81 0.38 21.87 -16.84
CA ASP A 81 -0.65 22.76 -17.41
C ASP A 81 -2.09 22.22 -17.26
N LYS A 82 -2.28 21.08 -16.60
CA LYS A 82 -3.57 20.42 -16.43
C LYS A 82 -4.21 20.77 -15.09
N ASP A 83 -5.54 20.92 -15.13
CA ASP A 83 -6.41 21.23 -14.00
C ASP A 83 -7.75 20.54 -14.26
N VAL A 84 -7.98 19.38 -13.63
CA VAL A 84 -9.04 18.43 -14.03
C VAL A 84 -9.71 17.86 -12.79
N THR A 85 -11.05 17.82 -12.78
CA THR A 85 -11.80 17.02 -11.79
C THR A 85 -12.25 15.72 -12.43
N VAL A 86 -11.94 14.59 -11.78
CA VAL A 86 -12.30 13.25 -12.26
C VAL A 86 -13.27 12.57 -11.29
N THR A 87 -14.25 11.84 -11.82
CA THR A 87 -15.14 10.97 -11.04
C THR A 87 -14.56 9.56 -11.02
N LEU A 88 -14.25 9.05 -9.83
CA LEU A 88 -13.44 7.85 -9.64
C LEU A 88 -14.19 6.54 -9.94
N ALA A 89 -15.53 6.59 -9.92
CA ALA A 89 -16.40 5.46 -10.24
C ALA A 89 -16.84 5.42 -11.72
N ALA A 90 -16.42 6.41 -12.53
CA ALA A 90 -16.77 6.51 -13.94
C ALA A 90 -15.53 6.32 -14.82
N PRO A 91 -15.66 5.78 -16.04
CA PRO A 91 -14.55 5.76 -16.98
C PRO A 91 -14.12 7.19 -17.33
N ALA A 92 -12.82 7.37 -17.58
CA ALA A 92 -12.31 8.61 -18.14
C ALA A 92 -12.92 8.87 -19.53
N GLU A 93 -13.20 10.14 -19.83
CA GLU A 93 -13.85 10.57 -21.07
C GLU A 93 -12.85 11.13 -22.10
N ASP A 94 -11.67 11.55 -21.63
CA ASP A 94 -10.60 12.14 -22.43
C ASP A 94 -9.20 11.88 -21.82
N GLU A 95 -8.15 12.26 -22.53
CA GLU A 95 -6.75 12.08 -22.10
C GLU A 95 -6.46 12.79 -20.76
N ALA A 96 -7.11 13.92 -20.51
CA ALA A 96 -6.89 14.71 -19.31
C ALA A 96 -7.49 14.00 -18.06
N SER A 97 -8.71 13.48 -18.17
CA SER A 97 -9.36 12.69 -17.13
C SER A 97 -8.70 11.32 -16.94
N GLU A 98 -8.18 10.70 -17.99
CA GLU A 98 -7.37 9.47 -17.88
C GLU A 98 -6.08 9.74 -17.10
N GLY A 99 -5.39 10.84 -17.43
CA GLY A 99 -4.22 11.29 -16.68
C GLY A 99 -4.52 11.58 -15.22
N ALA A 100 -5.60 12.31 -14.93
CA ALA A 100 -6.01 12.63 -13.56
C ALA A 100 -6.33 11.36 -12.75
N TYR A 101 -7.06 10.41 -13.35
CA TYR A 101 -7.38 9.13 -12.71
C TYR A 101 -6.11 8.30 -12.44
N ALA A 102 -5.17 8.27 -13.38
CA ALA A 102 -3.89 7.58 -13.21
C ALA A 102 -3.04 8.22 -12.10
N ARG A 103 -3.00 9.55 -12.01
CA ARG A 103 -2.35 10.27 -10.91
C ARG A 103 -3.03 9.98 -9.58
N TRP A 104 -4.35 10.08 -9.48
CA TRP A 104 -5.06 9.73 -8.25
C TRP A 104 -4.75 8.30 -7.81
N THR A 105 -4.81 7.33 -8.73
CA THR A 105 -4.53 5.91 -8.44
C THR A 105 -3.11 5.74 -7.90
N ASN A 106 -2.11 6.27 -8.58
CA ASN A 106 -0.72 6.14 -8.17
C ASN A 106 -0.41 6.98 -6.92
N ASP A 107 -0.59 8.29 -7.00
CA ASP A 107 -0.08 9.23 -6.01
C ASP A 107 -0.78 9.01 -4.64
N SER A 108 -2.07 8.67 -4.64
CA SER A 108 -2.78 8.30 -3.39
C SER A 108 -2.40 6.91 -2.87
N TYR A 109 -2.03 5.97 -3.73
CA TYR A 109 -1.52 4.66 -3.30
C TYR A 109 -0.19 4.83 -2.57
N TRP A 110 0.73 5.63 -3.13
CA TRP A 110 2.02 5.90 -2.52
C TRP A 110 1.88 6.57 -1.14
N LEU A 111 0.88 7.43 -0.93
CA LEU A 111 0.60 8.01 0.39
C LEU A 111 -0.04 7.01 1.37
N LEU A 112 -0.90 6.11 0.88
CA LEU A 112 -1.86 5.35 1.69
C LEU A 112 -1.66 3.83 1.63
N ALA A 113 -0.59 3.31 1.05
CA ALA A 113 -0.39 1.86 0.88
C ALA A 113 -0.63 1.04 2.16
N PRO A 114 -0.17 1.46 3.37
CA PRO A 114 -0.47 0.75 4.62
C PRO A 114 -1.96 0.63 4.97
N LEU A 115 -2.80 1.56 4.50
CA LEU A 115 -4.25 1.54 4.70
C LEU A 115 -4.97 0.65 3.68
N LYS A 116 -4.29 0.25 2.60
CA LYS A 116 -4.82 -0.57 1.50
C LYS A 116 -4.40 -2.03 1.57
N VAL A 117 -3.63 -2.43 2.59
CA VAL A 117 -3.10 -3.81 2.73
C VAL A 117 -4.18 -4.89 2.91
N LEU A 118 -5.41 -4.50 3.19
CA LEU A 118 -6.57 -5.38 3.33
C LEU A 118 -7.59 -5.21 2.20
N ASP A 119 -7.28 -4.42 1.16
CA ASP A 119 -8.20 -4.18 0.05
C ASP A 119 -8.49 -5.49 -0.71
N PRO A 120 -9.70 -5.64 -1.28
CA PRO A 120 -10.03 -6.80 -2.12
C PRO A 120 -9.02 -7.00 -3.26
N GLY A 121 -8.59 -8.24 -3.47
CA GLY A 121 -7.63 -8.60 -4.52
C GLY A 121 -6.15 -8.52 -4.09
N VAL A 122 -5.85 -8.07 -2.86
CA VAL A 122 -4.51 -8.16 -2.28
C VAL A 122 -4.21 -9.60 -1.83
N LYS A 123 -3.10 -10.15 -2.30
CA LYS A 123 -2.50 -11.39 -1.78
C LYS A 123 -1.38 -11.05 -0.83
N LEU A 124 -1.38 -11.71 0.32
CA LEU A 124 -0.41 -11.50 1.38
C LEU A 124 0.42 -12.77 1.60
N ALA A 125 1.73 -12.59 1.77
CA ALA A 125 2.62 -13.65 2.23
C ALA A 125 3.56 -13.11 3.31
N TYR A 126 3.65 -13.83 4.42
CA TYR A 126 4.60 -13.51 5.48
C TYR A 126 5.98 -14.10 5.16
N GLU A 127 7.03 -13.28 5.17
CA GLU A 127 8.37 -13.70 4.75
C GLU A 127 9.39 -13.81 5.90
N GLY A 128 8.92 -13.76 7.14
CA GLY A 128 9.82 -13.82 8.31
C GLY A 128 10.25 -12.44 8.81
N ALA A 129 11.07 -12.46 9.85
CA ALA A 129 11.74 -11.26 10.35
C ALA A 129 13.04 -11.02 9.57
N LYS A 130 13.36 -9.76 9.29
CA LYS A 130 14.59 -9.33 8.63
C LYS A 130 15.22 -8.19 9.41
N GLU A 131 16.51 -8.31 9.71
CA GLU A 131 17.26 -7.23 10.34
C GLU A 131 17.50 -6.07 9.37
N MET A 132 17.11 -4.87 9.79
CA MET A 132 17.26 -3.63 9.04
C MET A 132 17.66 -2.49 9.98
N ASP A 133 18.89 -2.01 9.82
CA ASP A 133 19.49 -0.95 10.64
C ASP A 133 19.37 -1.21 12.16
N GLY A 134 19.60 -2.46 12.57
CA GLY A 134 19.54 -2.89 13.97
C GLY A 134 18.14 -3.12 14.53
N VAL A 135 17.12 -3.19 13.67
CA VAL A 135 15.75 -3.55 14.04
C VAL A 135 15.31 -4.80 13.28
N SER A 136 14.79 -5.78 14.00
CA SER A 136 14.14 -6.97 13.44
C SER A 136 12.74 -6.61 12.91
N CYS A 137 12.64 -6.25 11.64
CA CYS A 137 11.38 -5.92 10.99
C CYS A 137 10.61 -7.19 10.61
N GLU A 138 9.30 -7.21 10.83
CA GLU A 138 8.43 -8.27 10.29
C GLU A 138 8.15 -7.97 8.81
N THR A 139 8.23 -8.99 7.95
CA THR A 139 8.17 -8.80 6.49
C THR A 139 6.85 -9.30 5.91
N LEU A 140 6.18 -8.45 5.12
CA LEU A 140 4.91 -8.76 4.46
C LEU A 140 5.02 -8.51 2.96
N ARG A 141 5.00 -9.57 2.14
CA ARG A 141 4.88 -9.45 0.69
C ARG A 141 3.43 -9.23 0.28
N MET A 142 3.22 -8.31 -0.65
CA MET A 142 1.95 -8.01 -1.30
C MET A 142 2.08 -8.22 -2.82
N SER A 143 1.05 -8.82 -3.41
CA SER A 143 0.82 -8.89 -4.86
C SER A 143 -0.69 -8.80 -5.13
N PHE A 144 -1.11 -8.62 -6.38
CA PHE A 144 -2.49 -8.24 -6.70
C PHE A 144 -3.16 -9.17 -7.72
N GLU A 145 -4.46 -9.46 -7.54
CA GLU A 145 -5.27 -10.26 -8.46
C GLU A 145 -5.88 -9.41 -9.59
N GLN A 146 -5.07 -8.96 -10.55
CA GLN A 146 -5.57 -8.21 -11.71
C GLN A 146 -6.46 -7.00 -11.34
N VAL A 147 -6.18 -6.38 -10.19
CA VAL A 147 -6.84 -5.16 -9.70
C VAL A 147 -5.95 -3.95 -9.91
N GLY A 148 -6.56 -2.76 -10.01
CA GLY A 148 -5.85 -1.51 -10.22
C GLY A 148 -5.32 -1.33 -11.64
N LEU A 149 -4.54 -0.26 -11.83
CA LEU A 149 -3.90 0.05 -13.11
C LEU A 149 -2.58 -0.72 -13.32
N THR A 150 -2.00 -1.24 -12.24
CA THR A 150 -0.68 -1.86 -12.22
C THR A 150 -0.70 -3.23 -11.52
N PRO A 151 -1.46 -4.22 -12.06
CA PRO A 151 -1.66 -5.49 -11.37
C PRO A 151 -0.40 -6.38 -11.27
N GLY A 152 0.66 -6.04 -12.03
CA GLY A 152 1.96 -6.70 -11.94
C GLY A 152 2.84 -6.20 -10.79
N ASP A 153 2.42 -5.16 -10.07
CA ASP A 153 3.20 -4.58 -8.99
C ASP A 153 3.35 -5.56 -7.83
N GLN A 154 4.53 -5.52 -7.21
CA GLN A 154 4.87 -6.31 -6.04
C GLN A 154 5.51 -5.40 -5.01
N TYR A 155 5.14 -5.62 -3.75
CA TYR A 155 5.70 -4.90 -2.62
C TYR A 155 6.15 -5.88 -1.56
N ILE A 156 7.24 -5.56 -0.87
CA ILE A 156 7.65 -6.20 0.37
C ILE A 156 7.68 -5.11 1.42
N LEU A 157 6.76 -5.12 2.37
CA LEU A 157 6.74 -4.16 3.47
C LEU A 157 7.62 -4.66 4.60
N TYR A 158 8.46 -3.77 5.12
CA TYR A 158 9.27 -3.99 6.31
C TYR A 158 8.63 -3.23 7.48
N VAL A 159 8.02 -3.98 8.39
CA VAL A 159 7.16 -3.45 9.44
C VAL A 159 7.92 -3.40 10.76
N ASP A 160 7.91 -2.23 11.40
CA ASP A 160 8.48 -2.08 12.74
C ASP A 160 7.74 -2.96 13.75
N PRO A 161 8.44 -3.82 14.53
CA PRO A 161 7.77 -4.78 15.40
C PRO A 161 7.06 -4.11 16.58
N GLN A 162 7.43 -2.88 16.96
CA GLN A 162 6.87 -2.16 18.11
C GLN A 162 5.71 -1.25 17.68
N THR A 163 5.94 -0.38 16.69
CA THR A 163 4.96 0.62 16.26
C THR A 163 3.97 0.06 15.24
N LYS A 164 4.31 -1.04 14.57
CA LYS A 164 3.57 -1.64 13.45
C LYS A 164 3.42 -0.72 12.23
N LEU A 165 4.17 0.38 12.19
CA LEU A 165 4.29 1.23 11.01
C LEU A 165 5.30 0.64 10.02
N VAL A 166 5.10 0.91 8.73
CA VAL A 166 6.05 0.52 7.68
C VAL A 166 7.30 1.40 7.80
N ARG A 167 8.48 0.80 7.87
CA ARG A 167 9.77 1.53 7.88
C ARG A 167 10.33 1.73 6.49
N SER A 168 10.08 0.77 5.62
CA SER A 168 10.54 0.76 4.24
C SER A 168 9.77 -0.29 3.47
N TRP A 169 9.93 -0.28 2.16
CA TRP A 169 9.50 -1.34 1.28
C TRP A 169 10.55 -1.65 0.22
N ASP A 170 10.44 -2.83 -0.37
CA ASP A 170 10.96 -3.08 -1.71
C ASP A 170 9.78 -3.11 -2.68
N TYR A 171 9.93 -2.44 -3.83
CA TYR A 171 8.89 -2.32 -4.86
C TYR A 171 9.42 -2.72 -6.23
N SER A 172 8.61 -3.42 -7.03
CA SER A 172 8.82 -3.57 -8.46
C SER A 172 7.51 -3.66 -9.23
N SER A 173 7.54 -3.32 -10.52
CA SER A 173 6.45 -3.55 -11.46
C SER A 173 6.53 -4.94 -12.10
N GLY A 174 6.90 -5.96 -11.31
CA GLY A 174 7.11 -7.35 -11.78
C GLY A 174 8.49 -7.64 -12.39
N ALA A 175 9.46 -6.75 -12.19
CA ALA A 175 10.85 -6.92 -12.63
C ALA A 175 11.82 -6.95 -11.43
N GLU A 176 12.99 -7.56 -11.62
CA GLU A 176 14.09 -7.55 -10.64
C GLU A 176 15.27 -6.71 -11.17
N PRO A 177 16.07 -6.06 -10.30
CA PRO A 177 15.92 -6.02 -8.84
C PRO A 177 14.79 -5.08 -8.38
N MET A 178 14.16 -5.41 -7.25
CA MET A 178 13.23 -4.49 -6.58
C MET A 178 13.96 -3.22 -6.08
N MET A 179 13.27 -2.08 -6.16
CA MET A 179 13.77 -0.80 -5.65
C MET A 179 13.42 -0.63 -4.17
N HIS A 180 14.41 -0.28 -3.35
CA HIS A 180 14.22 -0.02 -1.93
C HIS A 180 13.77 1.42 -1.69
N GLY A 181 12.72 1.61 -0.90
CA GLY A 181 12.18 2.92 -0.51
C GLY A 181 11.90 3.01 0.98
N THR A 182 12.40 4.04 1.65
CA THR A 182 12.09 4.27 3.08
C THR A 182 10.69 4.85 3.29
N TRP A 183 10.18 4.80 4.51
CA TRP A 183 8.96 5.47 4.96
C TRP A 183 9.30 6.33 6.17
N GLU A 184 9.36 7.64 5.96
CA GLU A 184 9.96 8.57 6.91
C GLU A 184 9.02 9.70 7.31
N LYS A 185 9.36 10.36 8.43
CA LYS A 185 8.70 11.56 8.95
C LYS A 185 7.18 11.40 9.08
N TYR A 186 6.77 10.31 9.73
CA TYR A 186 5.38 10.05 10.05
C TYR A 186 4.75 11.21 10.81
N GLN A 187 3.55 11.57 10.39
CA GLN A 187 2.71 12.59 11.02
C GLN A 187 1.27 12.09 11.13
N THR A 188 0.49 12.72 12.01
CA THR A 188 -0.91 12.35 12.27
C THR A 188 -1.85 13.34 11.62
N PHE A 189 -2.78 12.86 10.78
CA PHE A 189 -3.80 13.69 10.13
C PHE A 189 -5.17 13.03 10.23
N GLY A 190 -6.14 13.66 10.92
CA GLY A 190 -7.49 13.11 11.04
C GLY A 190 -7.55 11.67 11.59
N GLY A 191 -6.58 11.29 12.44
CA GLY A 191 -6.45 9.94 12.97
C GLY A 191 -5.72 8.93 12.07
N LEU A 192 -5.15 9.36 10.95
CA LEU A 192 -4.27 8.57 10.08
C LEU A 192 -2.79 8.84 10.42
N GLN A 193 -1.97 7.80 10.41
CA GLN A 193 -0.50 7.92 10.49
C GLN A 193 0.08 7.82 9.07
N LEU A 194 0.59 8.93 8.54
CA LEU A 194 1.07 9.02 7.16
C LEU A 194 2.57 9.37 7.14
N ALA A 195 3.36 8.65 6.35
CA ALA A 195 4.76 9.00 6.07
C ALA A 195 4.81 10.11 5.03
N MET A 196 5.58 11.17 5.29
CA MET A 196 5.65 12.32 4.40
C MET A 196 6.79 12.22 3.38
N GLU A 197 7.71 11.26 3.56
CA GLU A 197 8.87 11.09 2.70
C GLU A 197 9.15 9.62 2.42
N HIS A 198 9.51 9.33 1.16
CA HIS A 198 10.09 8.05 0.74
C HIS A 198 11.41 8.27 0.02
N ASN A 199 12.50 7.66 0.52
CA ASN A 199 13.83 7.78 -0.05
C ASN A 199 14.21 6.53 -0.86
N PHE A 200 14.51 6.73 -2.14
CA PHE A 200 15.03 5.73 -3.07
C PHE A 200 16.46 6.10 -3.47
N ASP A 201 17.35 6.09 -2.48
CA ASP A 201 18.79 6.37 -2.66
C ASP A 201 19.05 7.70 -3.41
N GLY A 202 18.56 8.80 -2.82
CA GLY A 202 18.75 10.17 -3.35
C GLY A 202 17.60 10.67 -4.22
N LYS A 203 16.76 9.78 -4.75
CA LYS A 203 15.45 10.15 -5.31
C LYS A 203 14.41 10.12 -4.20
N MET A 204 13.73 11.24 -3.99
CA MET A 204 12.77 11.42 -2.91
C MET A 204 11.35 11.57 -3.47
N ILE A 205 10.39 10.89 -2.86
CA ILE A 205 8.97 11.24 -2.98
C ILE A 205 8.57 11.96 -1.69
N ARG A 206 7.92 13.12 -1.81
CA ARG A 206 7.42 13.91 -0.69
C ARG A 206 5.92 14.13 -0.83
N PHE A 207 5.25 14.23 0.31
CA PHE A 207 3.87 14.69 0.41
C PHE A 207 3.82 16.01 1.15
N GLU A 208 3.40 17.05 0.45
CA GLU A 208 3.24 18.40 0.99
C GLU A 208 1.76 18.76 1.10
N ASN A 209 1.46 19.84 1.83
CA ASN A 209 0.11 20.39 1.95
C ASN A 209 -0.95 19.33 2.36
N VAL A 210 -0.52 18.36 3.18
CA VAL A 210 -1.39 17.26 3.60
C VAL A 210 -2.44 17.78 4.58
N GLU A 211 -3.70 17.60 4.23
CA GLU A 211 -4.86 17.96 5.07
C GLU A 211 -5.88 16.83 5.02
N VAL A 212 -6.34 16.37 6.19
CA VAL A 212 -7.43 15.41 6.31
C VAL A 212 -8.60 16.10 7.00
N ILE A 213 -9.72 16.23 6.28
CA ILE A 213 -10.97 16.70 6.85
C ILE A 213 -11.79 15.47 7.23
N ALA A 214 -11.97 15.26 8.55
CA ALA A 214 -12.76 14.16 9.09
C ALA A 214 -14.13 14.63 9.61
N GLY A 215 -15.13 13.75 9.56
CA GLY A 215 -16.40 13.93 10.23
C GLY A 215 -16.29 13.82 11.74
N GLN A 216 -17.10 14.61 12.44
CA GLN A 216 -17.41 14.39 13.86
C GLN A 216 -18.33 13.18 14.03
#